data_AF-A0A6G3UCJ3-F1
#
_entry.id   AF-A0A6G3UCJ3-F1
#
_cell.length_a   1.000
_cell.length_b   1.000
_cell.length_c   1.000
_cell.angle_alpha   90.00
_cell.angle_beta   90.00
_cell.angle_gamma   90.00
#
_symmetry.space_group_name_H-M   'P 1'
#
loop_
_entity.id
_entity.type
_entity.pdbx_description
1 polymer ?
#
loop_
_entity_poly.entity_id
_entity_poly.type
_entity_poly.pdbx_seq_one_letter_code
_entity_poly.pdbx_strand_id
1 'polypeptide(L)'
;GGMLAVELPPDEVGDLLSAAGGRLFVAAVNGPRSTAVSGESGALAELRGRLEERGVTVRPLSTPFASHTPLMEPLRDELLARFGDIRPTPSDVPLYSAVLAERVPGERLDAAHWFDNLRRPVRFADTVRRLLDDGYRHFVELSPHPSLTGSVEAVAADAGIAVSAVGSLRRQQDGRNVLLRRAGDLYAGGHTPDPAVLFPAGRPTVLPTYAFARSRHWLAPAPAAAPGTPPLLGTHVEAADEPGRHLFQTEIDLRDSRFAYLADHRVGGEVWLPAAAFLEAVLEAAAALDSGAGAELTDIAFLRPLRLPDDGPVRLQLVLRPAEDGVRDVTVLAAA
;
A
#
# COMPACT_ATOMS: atom_id res chain seq x y z
N GLY A 1 2.81 -37.23 -35.03
CA GLY A 1 3.61 -36.69 -33.91
C GLY A 1 2.70 -35.98 -32.94
N GLY A 2 3.26 -35.33 -31.92
CA GLY A 2 2.49 -34.56 -30.95
C GLY A 2 3.38 -33.80 -29.97
N MET A 3 2.80 -33.38 -28.85
CA MET A 3 3.53 -32.67 -27.80
C MET A 3 3.03 -33.02 -26.39
N LEU A 4 3.94 -32.95 -25.43
CA LEU A 4 3.70 -33.10 -23.99
C LEU A 4 4.24 -31.89 -23.24
N ALA A 5 3.51 -31.41 -22.23
CA ALA A 5 4.07 -30.57 -21.18
C ALA A 5 4.57 -31.45 -20.04
N VAL A 6 5.81 -31.21 -19.60
CA VAL A 6 6.51 -31.97 -18.57
C VAL A 6 6.94 -31.02 -17.45
N GLU A 7 6.64 -31.38 -16.21
CA GLU A 7 7.01 -30.60 -15.02
C GLU A 7 8.46 -30.86 -14.55
N LEU A 8 9.42 -30.70 -15.46
CA LEU A 8 10.85 -30.86 -15.21
C LEU A 8 11.67 -29.71 -15.82
N PRO A 9 12.86 -29.43 -15.25
CA PRO A 9 13.82 -28.49 -15.83
C PRO A 9 14.28 -28.92 -17.23
N PRO A 10 14.67 -27.95 -18.10
CA PRO A 10 15.09 -28.25 -19.46
C PRO A 10 16.31 -29.17 -19.54
N ASP A 11 17.25 -29.04 -18.61
CA ASP A 11 18.46 -29.88 -18.57
C ASP A 11 18.12 -31.35 -18.28
N GLU A 12 17.30 -31.60 -17.25
CA GLU A 12 16.81 -32.96 -16.92
C GLU A 12 16.01 -33.58 -18.08
N VAL A 13 15.20 -32.77 -18.78
CA VAL A 13 14.49 -33.23 -19.97
C VAL A 13 15.49 -33.56 -21.09
N GLY A 14 16.48 -32.70 -21.33
CA GLY A 14 17.52 -32.92 -22.34
C GLY A 14 18.27 -34.25 -22.16
N ASP A 15 18.61 -34.59 -20.92
CA ASP A 15 19.23 -35.88 -20.58
C ASP A 15 18.31 -37.06 -20.94
N LEU A 16 17.01 -36.95 -20.63
CA LEU A 16 16.01 -37.98 -20.97
C LEU A 16 15.81 -38.13 -22.49
N LEU A 17 15.86 -37.02 -23.25
CA LEU A 17 15.66 -37.05 -24.70
C LEU A 17 16.86 -37.60 -25.45
N SER A 18 18.07 -37.47 -24.90
CA SER A 18 19.29 -38.04 -25.48
C SER A 18 19.19 -39.55 -25.64
N ALA A 19 18.49 -40.22 -24.71
CA ALA A 19 18.20 -41.66 -24.78
C ALA A 19 17.14 -42.04 -25.85
N ALA A 20 16.38 -41.07 -26.38
CA ALA A 20 15.29 -41.30 -27.34
C ALA A 20 15.76 -41.36 -28.81
N GLY A 21 17.06 -41.17 -29.07
CA GLY A 21 17.66 -41.38 -30.40
C GLY A 21 17.18 -40.41 -31.48
N GLY A 22 16.92 -39.14 -31.13
CA GLY A 22 16.50 -38.12 -32.08
C GLY A 22 15.03 -38.18 -32.50
N ARG A 23 14.19 -38.96 -31.81
CA ARG A 23 12.73 -39.03 -32.05
C ARG A 23 11.94 -37.98 -31.27
N LEU A 24 12.55 -37.39 -30.25
CA LEU A 24 11.97 -36.40 -29.34
C LEU A 24 12.89 -35.19 -29.22
N PHE A 25 12.29 -34.02 -29.06
CA PHE A 25 12.98 -32.75 -28.99
C PHE A 25 12.34 -31.85 -27.92
N VAL A 26 13.14 -30.99 -27.30
CA VAL A 26 12.61 -29.87 -26.53
C VAL A 26 11.98 -28.89 -27.50
N ALA A 27 10.67 -28.68 -27.37
CA ALA A 27 9.88 -27.81 -28.22
C ALA A 27 9.65 -26.43 -27.58
N ALA A 28 9.62 -26.35 -26.26
CA ALA A 28 9.53 -25.07 -25.55
C ALA A 28 10.12 -25.18 -24.14
N VAL A 29 10.75 -24.10 -23.68
CA VAL A 29 11.11 -23.91 -22.26
C VAL A 29 10.22 -22.80 -21.73
N ASN A 30 9.19 -23.17 -20.97
CA ASN A 30 8.18 -22.25 -20.45
C ASN A 30 8.55 -21.69 -19.07
N GLY A 31 9.36 -22.40 -18.30
CA GLY A 31 9.85 -21.92 -17.01
C GLY A 31 10.88 -22.85 -16.39
N PRO A 32 11.35 -22.56 -15.17
CA PRO A 32 12.42 -23.32 -14.51
C PRO A 32 12.14 -24.82 -14.35
N ARG A 33 10.85 -25.19 -14.23
CA ARG A 33 10.38 -26.58 -14.12
C ARG A 33 9.26 -26.90 -15.12
N SER A 34 9.18 -26.18 -16.24
CA SER A 34 8.12 -26.36 -17.22
C SER A 34 8.69 -26.42 -18.63
N THR A 35 8.73 -27.63 -19.18
CA THR A 35 9.33 -27.92 -20.49
C THR A 35 8.32 -28.64 -21.38
N ALA A 36 8.17 -28.20 -22.63
CA ALA A 36 7.38 -28.91 -23.61
C ALA A 36 8.28 -29.80 -24.48
N VAL A 37 7.89 -31.06 -24.63
CA VAL A 37 8.57 -32.05 -25.48
C VAL A 37 7.69 -32.32 -26.69
N SER A 38 8.31 -32.45 -27.86
CA SER A 38 7.62 -32.78 -29.10
C SER A 38 8.36 -33.84 -29.90
N GLY A 39 7.63 -34.63 -30.68
CA GLY A 39 8.22 -35.66 -31.53
C GLY A 39 7.25 -36.75 -31.97
N GLU A 40 7.80 -37.94 -32.17
CA GLU A 40 7.05 -39.13 -32.60
C GLU A 40 6.04 -39.59 -31.52
N SER A 41 4.84 -39.96 -31.93
CA SER A 41 3.75 -40.32 -31.01
C SER A 41 4.08 -41.54 -30.13
N GLY A 42 4.77 -42.56 -30.68
CA GLY A 42 5.18 -43.74 -29.91
C GLY A 42 6.23 -43.41 -28.85
N ALA A 43 7.25 -42.62 -29.22
CA ALA A 43 8.28 -42.18 -28.28
C ALA A 43 7.72 -41.25 -27.18
N LEU A 44 6.74 -40.40 -27.51
CA LEU A 44 6.05 -39.58 -26.50
C LEU A 44 5.26 -40.44 -25.50
N ALA A 45 4.60 -41.49 -25.97
CA ALA A 45 3.87 -42.41 -25.09
C ALA A 45 4.83 -43.16 -24.13
N GLU A 46 5.98 -43.62 -24.64
CA GLU A 46 7.03 -44.26 -23.84
C GLU A 46 7.61 -43.29 -22.79
N LEU A 47 7.95 -42.06 -23.18
CA LEU A 47 8.45 -41.04 -22.27
C LEU A 47 7.42 -40.71 -21.18
N ARG A 48 6.15 -40.55 -21.56
CA ARG A 48 5.06 -40.28 -20.62
C ARG A 48 4.95 -41.39 -19.57
N GLY A 49 4.94 -42.66 -19.99
CA GLY A 49 4.86 -43.79 -19.05
C GLY A 49 6.00 -43.79 -18.04
N ARG A 50 7.25 -43.60 -18.50
CA ARG A 50 8.43 -43.53 -17.63
C ARG A 50 8.39 -42.37 -16.63
N LEU A 51 7.87 -41.22 -17.05
CA LEU A 51 7.75 -40.04 -16.19
C LEU A 51 6.62 -40.20 -15.16
N GLU A 52 5.49 -40.74 -15.56
CA GLU A 52 4.37 -41.03 -14.67
C GLU A 52 4.76 -42.08 -13.60
N GLU A 53 5.53 -43.12 -13.96
CA GLU A 53 6.11 -44.08 -13.01
C GLU A 53 7.04 -43.42 -11.97
N ARG A 54 7.69 -42.33 -12.35
CA ARG A 54 8.55 -41.52 -11.47
C ARG A 54 7.78 -40.45 -10.68
N GLY A 55 6.46 -40.39 -10.81
CA GLY A 55 5.62 -39.38 -10.16
C GLY A 55 5.73 -37.98 -10.74
N VAL A 56 6.27 -37.83 -11.95
CA VAL A 56 6.39 -36.54 -12.65
C VAL A 56 5.09 -36.22 -13.37
N THR A 57 4.56 -35.02 -13.16
CA THR A 57 3.39 -34.52 -13.89
C THR A 57 3.69 -34.38 -15.38
N VAL A 58 2.88 -35.05 -16.20
CA VAL A 58 2.92 -34.96 -17.66
C VAL A 58 1.52 -34.70 -18.20
N ARG A 59 1.39 -33.73 -19.12
CA ARG A 59 0.11 -33.38 -19.73
C ARG A 59 0.21 -33.38 -21.26
N PRO A 60 -0.63 -34.15 -21.97
CA PRO A 60 -0.74 -34.02 -23.42
C PRO A 60 -1.20 -32.63 -23.84
N LEU A 61 -0.57 -32.08 -24.88
CA LEU A 61 -1.00 -30.84 -25.50
C LEU A 61 -1.89 -31.16 -26.71
N SER A 62 -2.80 -30.24 -27.03
CA SER A 62 -3.78 -30.43 -28.12
C SER A 62 -3.17 -30.31 -29.53
N THR A 63 -1.90 -29.92 -29.65
CA THR A 63 -1.23 -29.76 -30.96
C THR A 63 -1.08 -31.12 -31.64
N PRO A 64 -1.71 -31.35 -32.82
CA PRO A 64 -1.79 -32.68 -33.42
C PRO A 64 -0.55 -33.08 -34.22
N PHE A 65 0.56 -32.33 -34.10
CA PHE A 65 1.80 -32.55 -34.83
C PHE A 65 3.02 -32.11 -34.01
N ALA A 66 4.21 -32.47 -34.48
CA ALA A 66 5.45 -32.28 -33.75
C ALA A 66 6.12 -30.92 -34.05
N SER A 67 5.47 -29.81 -33.66
CA SER A 67 5.99 -28.46 -33.89
C SER A 67 7.24 -28.15 -33.06
N HIS A 68 7.99 -27.14 -33.49
CA HIS A 68 9.23 -26.68 -32.86
C HIS A 68 10.34 -27.73 -32.85
N THR A 69 10.38 -28.58 -33.88
CA THR A 69 11.35 -29.68 -34.03
C THR A 69 11.94 -29.75 -35.44
N PRO A 70 13.09 -30.44 -35.63
CA PRO A 70 13.62 -30.81 -36.94
C PRO A 70 12.65 -31.50 -37.89
N LEU A 71 11.57 -32.10 -37.37
CA LEU A 71 10.56 -32.75 -38.19
C LEU A 71 9.75 -31.76 -39.05
N MET A 72 9.87 -30.46 -38.81
CA MET A 72 9.24 -29.41 -39.64
C MET A 72 10.06 -29.03 -40.88
N GLU A 73 11.33 -29.47 -40.98
CA GLU A 73 12.21 -29.12 -42.10
C GLU A 73 11.63 -29.45 -43.50
N PRO A 74 10.93 -30.59 -43.71
CA PRO A 74 10.35 -30.90 -45.02
C PRO A 74 9.29 -29.89 -45.50
N LEU A 75 8.74 -29.07 -44.60
CA LEU A 75 7.74 -28.05 -44.93
C LEU A 75 8.37 -26.70 -45.31
N ARG A 76 9.69 -26.56 -45.24
CA ARG A 76 10.38 -25.27 -45.38
C ARG A 76 10.07 -24.57 -46.69
N ASP A 77 10.36 -25.20 -47.82
CA ASP A 77 10.22 -24.56 -49.13
C ASP A 77 8.75 -24.24 -49.44
N GLU A 78 7.83 -25.12 -49.04
CA GLU A 78 6.39 -24.90 -49.20
C GLU A 78 5.91 -23.70 -48.36
N LEU A 79 6.30 -23.62 -47.09
CA LEU A 79 5.89 -22.54 -46.19
C LEU A 79 6.51 -21.20 -46.59
N LEU A 80 7.79 -21.18 -47.01
CA LEU A 80 8.42 -19.97 -47.53
C LEU A 80 7.70 -19.44 -48.76
N ALA A 81 7.30 -20.33 -49.68
CA ALA A 81 6.51 -19.93 -50.84
C ALA A 81 5.13 -19.40 -50.45
N ARG A 82 4.41 -20.08 -49.55
CA ARG A 82 3.07 -19.66 -49.09
C ARG A 82 3.08 -18.36 -48.28
N PHE A 83 4.16 -18.10 -47.54
CA PHE A 83 4.34 -16.89 -46.75
C PHE A 83 5.04 -15.76 -47.53
N GLY A 84 5.40 -15.98 -48.80
CA GLY A 84 6.15 -15.02 -49.62
C GLY A 84 5.45 -13.66 -49.79
N ASP A 85 4.13 -13.60 -49.60
CA ASP A 85 3.33 -12.37 -49.68
C ASP A 85 3.20 -11.62 -48.35
N ILE A 86 3.72 -12.16 -47.24
CA ILE A 86 3.81 -11.43 -45.98
C ILE A 86 4.74 -10.22 -46.18
N ARG A 87 4.26 -9.03 -45.81
CA ARG A 87 5.01 -7.77 -45.87
C ARG A 87 5.21 -7.27 -44.44
N PRO A 88 6.38 -7.54 -43.83
CA PRO A 88 6.70 -7.06 -42.50
C PRO A 88 6.77 -5.53 -42.49
N THR A 89 6.28 -4.91 -41.41
CA THR A 89 6.28 -3.46 -41.24
C THR A 89 6.87 -3.08 -39.88
N PRO A 90 7.31 -1.83 -39.69
CA PRO A 90 7.67 -1.33 -38.37
C PRO A 90 6.54 -1.55 -37.35
N SER A 91 6.92 -1.82 -36.11
CA SER A 91 5.98 -2.00 -34.99
C SER A 91 6.17 -0.88 -33.97
N ASP A 92 5.10 -0.13 -33.71
CA ASP A 92 5.09 0.93 -32.68
C ASP A 92 5.16 0.34 -31.26
N VAL A 93 4.67 -0.90 -31.10
CA VAL A 93 4.76 -1.65 -29.84
C VAL A 93 6.04 -2.50 -29.85
N PRO A 94 6.89 -2.42 -28.82
CA PRO A 94 8.04 -3.30 -28.70
C PRO A 94 7.65 -4.78 -28.78
N LEU A 95 8.25 -5.52 -29.72
CA LEU A 95 7.99 -6.93 -29.93
C LEU A 95 9.22 -7.76 -29.53
N TYR A 96 8.99 -8.80 -28.75
CA TYR A 96 10.03 -9.76 -28.35
C TYR A 96 9.77 -11.09 -29.03
N SER A 97 10.76 -11.60 -29.76
CA SER A 97 10.64 -12.89 -30.41
C SER A 97 10.95 -14.01 -29.44
N ALA A 98 10.00 -14.92 -29.22
CA ALA A 98 10.25 -16.14 -28.44
C ALA A 98 11.16 -17.16 -29.17
N VAL A 99 11.55 -16.90 -30.42
CA VAL A 99 12.55 -17.70 -31.14
C VAL A 99 13.96 -17.25 -30.78
N LEU A 100 14.16 -15.93 -30.69
CA LEU A 100 15.46 -15.31 -30.48
C LEU A 100 15.70 -14.90 -29.02
N ALA A 101 14.63 -14.81 -28.22
CA ALA A 101 14.61 -14.28 -26.86
C ALA A 101 15.14 -12.84 -26.74
N GLU A 102 14.86 -12.02 -27.76
CA GLU A 102 15.28 -10.62 -27.82
C GLU A 102 14.18 -9.74 -28.40
N ARG A 103 14.29 -8.43 -28.19
CA ARG A 103 13.47 -7.44 -28.88
C ARG A 103 13.83 -7.42 -30.36
N VAL A 104 12.83 -7.46 -31.24
CA VAL A 104 13.01 -7.41 -32.69
C VAL A 104 12.16 -6.31 -33.32
N PRO A 105 12.67 -5.63 -34.36
CA PRO A 105 11.85 -4.78 -35.21
C PRO A 105 10.81 -5.61 -35.98
N GLY A 106 9.63 -5.02 -36.25
CA GLY A 106 8.54 -5.70 -36.94
C GLY A 106 8.90 -6.12 -38.37
N GLU A 107 9.85 -5.42 -38.97
CA GLU A 107 10.42 -5.68 -40.30
C GLU A 107 11.13 -7.04 -40.39
N ARG A 108 11.51 -7.64 -39.25
CA ARG A 108 12.10 -8.99 -39.19
C ARG A 108 11.07 -10.12 -39.20
N LEU A 109 9.76 -9.84 -39.22
CA LEU A 109 8.70 -10.85 -39.18
C LEU A 109 8.33 -11.37 -40.58
N ASP A 110 9.33 -11.73 -41.37
CA ASP A 110 9.20 -12.24 -42.73
C ASP A 110 8.84 -13.74 -42.79
N ALA A 111 8.70 -14.27 -44.00
CA ALA A 111 8.41 -15.69 -44.23
C ALA A 111 9.42 -16.63 -43.54
N ALA A 112 10.71 -16.26 -43.51
CA ALA A 112 11.75 -17.05 -42.88
C ALA A 112 11.58 -17.04 -41.35
N HIS A 113 11.21 -15.92 -40.75
CA HIS A 113 10.89 -15.82 -39.34
C HIS A 113 9.71 -16.71 -38.95
N TRP A 114 8.63 -16.69 -39.73
CA TRP A 114 7.45 -17.52 -39.45
C TRP A 114 7.74 -19.01 -39.60
N PHE A 115 8.58 -19.40 -40.56
CA PHE A 115 9.09 -20.77 -40.63
C PHE A 115 9.96 -21.11 -39.41
N ASP A 116 10.90 -20.25 -39.03
CA ASP A 116 11.75 -20.42 -37.85
C ASP A 116 10.90 -20.53 -36.57
N ASN A 117 9.78 -19.79 -36.47
CA ASN A 117 8.85 -19.89 -35.35
C ASN A 117 8.18 -21.27 -35.25
N LEU A 118 7.80 -21.86 -36.38
CA LEU A 118 7.28 -23.23 -36.42
C LEU A 118 8.35 -24.28 -36.13
N ARG A 119 9.60 -24.02 -36.55
CA ARG A 119 10.68 -25.00 -36.60
C ARG A 119 11.54 -25.03 -35.34
N ARG A 120 11.84 -23.90 -34.73
CA ARG A 120 12.78 -23.79 -33.61
C ARG A 120 12.07 -23.91 -32.26
N PRO A 121 12.78 -24.36 -31.20
CA PRO A 121 12.26 -24.37 -29.85
C PRO A 121 11.81 -22.97 -29.39
N VAL A 122 10.68 -22.91 -28.69
CA VAL A 122 10.17 -21.67 -28.10
C VAL A 122 10.91 -21.36 -26.80
N ARG A 123 11.67 -20.27 -26.79
CA ARG A 123 12.45 -19.77 -25.65
C ARG A 123 11.61 -18.84 -24.78
N PHE A 124 10.45 -19.32 -24.32
CA PHE A 124 9.48 -18.49 -23.60
C PHE A 124 10.05 -17.97 -22.27
N ALA A 125 10.67 -18.83 -21.46
CA ALA A 125 11.28 -18.44 -20.19
C ALA A 125 12.36 -17.36 -20.37
N ASP A 126 13.27 -17.52 -21.34
CA ASP A 126 14.30 -16.53 -21.66
C ASP A 126 13.69 -15.20 -22.10
N THR A 127 12.61 -15.25 -22.87
CA THR A 127 11.90 -14.06 -23.35
C THR A 127 11.22 -13.31 -22.21
N VAL A 128 10.60 -14.04 -21.28
CA VAL A 128 10.02 -13.45 -20.06
C VAL A 128 11.14 -12.84 -19.20
N ARG A 129 12.27 -13.53 -18.98
CA ARG A 129 13.42 -12.96 -18.27
C ARG A 129 13.88 -11.64 -18.90
N ARG A 130 14.03 -11.62 -20.23
CA ARG A 130 14.39 -10.40 -20.97
C ARG A 130 13.38 -9.26 -20.75
N LEU A 131 12.08 -9.56 -20.75
CA LEU A 131 11.03 -8.58 -20.44
C LEU A 131 11.14 -8.07 -18.99
N LEU A 132 11.47 -8.94 -18.04
CA LEU A 132 11.67 -8.52 -16.65
C LEU A 132 12.89 -7.60 -16.50
N ASP A 133 13.99 -7.93 -17.17
CA ASP A 133 15.21 -7.12 -17.23
C ASP A 133 14.96 -5.73 -17.82
N ASP A 134 14.08 -5.66 -18.83
CA ASP A 134 13.67 -4.41 -19.47
C ASP A 134 12.59 -3.64 -18.67
N GLY A 135 12.21 -4.13 -17.48
CA GLY A 135 11.37 -3.40 -16.53
C GLY A 135 9.88 -3.70 -16.58
N TYR A 136 9.42 -4.65 -17.39
CA TYR A 136 8.01 -5.02 -17.45
C TYR A 136 7.57 -5.79 -16.19
N ARG A 137 6.39 -5.46 -15.63
CA ARG A 137 5.86 -6.04 -14.38
C ARG A 137 4.42 -6.55 -14.47
N HIS A 138 3.68 -6.18 -15.51
CA HIS A 138 2.31 -6.59 -15.73
C HIS A 138 2.22 -7.37 -17.04
N PHE A 139 1.63 -8.56 -16.99
CA PHE A 139 1.54 -9.47 -18.12
C PHE A 139 0.08 -9.85 -18.36
N VAL A 140 -0.34 -9.77 -19.62
CA VAL A 140 -1.67 -10.20 -20.06
C VAL A 140 -1.50 -11.32 -21.08
N GLU A 141 -1.96 -12.52 -20.73
CA GLU A 141 -2.03 -13.64 -21.67
C GLU A 141 -3.29 -13.49 -22.53
N LEU A 142 -3.08 -13.14 -23.80
CA LEU A 142 -4.15 -13.06 -24.79
C LEU A 142 -4.46 -14.45 -25.36
N SER A 143 -5.40 -15.15 -24.73
CA SER A 143 -5.77 -16.52 -25.11
C SER A 143 -7.24 -16.84 -24.77
N PRO A 144 -7.86 -17.84 -25.43
CA PRO A 144 -9.21 -18.30 -25.08
C PRO A 144 -9.28 -18.99 -23.71
N HIS A 145 -8.13 -19.37 -23.15
CA HIS A 145 -7.99 -19.94 -21.81
C HIS A 145 -6.53 -19.82 -21.33
N PRO A 146 -6.27 -19.28 -20.13
CA PRO A 146 -4.91 -19.09 -19.64
C PRO A 146 -4.19 -20.42 -19.51
N SER A 147 -2.93 -20.43 -19.94
CA SER A 147 -2.05 -21.59 -19.90
C SER A 147 -0.61 -21.24 -19.54
N LEU A 148 -0.25 -19.96 -19.58
CA LEU A 148 1.12 -19.46 -19.43
C LEU A 148 1.27 -18.47 -18.27
N THR A 149 0.20 -17.95 -17.67
CA THR A 149 0.30 -17.04 -16.51
C THR A 149 1.16 -17.61 -15.39
N GLY A 150 0.96 -18.88 -15.03
CA GLY A 150 1.79 -19.55 -14.01
C GLY A 150 3.26 -19.74 -14.43
N SER A 151 3.53 -19.84 -15.74
CA SER A 151 4.91 -19.89 -16.26
C SER A 151 5.60 -18.53 -16.13
N VAL A 152 4.89 -17.44 -16.41
CA VAL A 152 5.38 -16.07 -16.19
C VAL A 152 5.70 -15.84 -14.71
N GLU A 153 4.78 -16.21 -13.82
CA GLU A 153 4.95 -16.10 -12.37
C GLU A 153 6.15 -16.92 -11.87
N ALA A 154 6.34 -18.15 -12.37
CA ALA A 154 7.47 -18.99 -12.00
C ALA A 154 8.82 -18.40 -12.44
N VAL A 155 8.89 -17.86 -13.66
CA VAL A 155 10.11 -17.17 -14.15
C VAL A 155 10.40 -15.92 -13.34
N ALA A 156 9.37 -15.15 -12.99
CA ALA A 156 9.53 -13.94 -12.19
C ALA A 156 9.97 -14.25 -10.74
N ALA A 157 9.40 -15.29 -10.14
CA ALA A 157 9.78 -15.76 -8.81
C ALA A 157 11.24 -16.24 -8.76
N ASP A 158 11.70 -16.97 -9.78
CA ASP A 158 13.10 -17.41 -9.94
C ASP A 158 14.07 -16.21 -10.04
N ALA A 159 13.63 -15.12 -10.67
CA ALA A 159 14.37 -13.86 -10.74
C ALA A 159 14.24 -12.96 -9.49
N GLY A 160 13.43 -13.34 -8.49
CA GLY A 160 13.15 -12.51 -7.32
C GLY A 160 12.34 -11.24 -7.62
N ILE A 161 11.57 -11.22 -8.71
CA ILE A 161 10.81 -10.06 -9.18
C ILE A 161 9.31 -10.31 -9.00
N ALA A 162 8.61 -9.39 -8.33
CA ALA A 162 7.16 -9.43 -8.22
C ALA A 162 6.49 -8.97 -9.53
N VAL A 163 5.49 -9.73 -9.99
CA VAL A 163 4.71 -9.44 -11.20
C VAL A 163 3.23 -9.68 -11.00
N SER A 164 2.40 -9.11 -11.86
CA SER A 164 0.98 -9.44 -11.99
C SER A 164 0.74 -10.05 -13.38
N ALA A 165 0.31 -11.31 -13.44
CA ALA A 165 0.00 -12.01 -14.68
C ALA A 165 -1.49 -12.41 -14.72
N VAL A 166 -2.19 -12.02 -15.77
CA VAL A 166 -3.63 -12.30 -15.92
C VAL A 166 -3.94 -12.89 -17.30
N GLY A 167 -4.92 -13.79 -17.37
CA GLY A 167 -5.42 -14.33 -18.65
C GLY A 167 -6.63 -13.56 -19.15
N SER A 168 -6.68 -13.25 -20.45
CA SER A 168 -7.73 -12.41 -21.05
C SER A 168 -9.12 -13.06 -21.05
N LEU A 169 -9.21 -14.36 -21.33
CA LEU A 169 -10.47 -15.10 -21.41
C LEU A 169 -10.37 -16.41 -20.64
N ARG A 170 -11.53 -17.04 -20.39
CA ARG A 170 -11.58 -18.38 -19.80
C ARG A 170 -12.63 -19.20 -20.53
N ARG A 171 -12.23 -20.37 -21.01
CA ARG A 171 -13.11 -21.35 -21.65
C ARG A 171 -14.40 -21.55 -20.86
N GLN A 172 -15.53 -21.58 -21.58
CA GLN A 172 -16.89 -21.75 -21.03
C GLN A 172 -17.29 -20.64 -20.03
N GLN A 173 -16.74 -19.44 -20.17
CA GLN A 173 -17.16 -18.27 -19.40
C GLN A 173 -17.47 -17.09 -20.32
N ASP A 174 -18.26 -16.14 -19.82
CA ASP A 174 -18.59 -14.92 -20.54
C ASP A 174 -17.33 -14.05 -20.77
N GLY A 175 -16.97 -13.85 -22.03
CA GLY A 175 -15.71 -13.20 -22.40
C GLY A 175 -15.62 -11.75 -21.90
N ARG A 176 -16.72 -10.99 -22.00
CA ARG A 176 -16.74 -9.58 -21.58
C ARG A 176 -16.57 -9.44 -20.07
N ASN A 177 -17.29 -10.22 -19.28
CA ASN A 177 -17.19 -10.21 -17.83
C ASN A 177 -15.81 -10.68 -17.36
N VAL A 178 -15.20 -11.66 -18.03
CA VAL A 178 -13.82 -12.07 -17.73
C VAL A 178 -12.87 -10.92 -18.02
N LEU A 179 -12.93 -10.29 -19.20
CA LEU A 179 -12.06 -9.16 -19.54
C LEU A 179 -12.15 -8.02 -18.51
N LEU A 180 -13.37 -7.61 -18.12
CA LEU A 180 -13.57 -6.55 -17.13
C LEU A 180 -13.03 -6.94 -15.75
N ARG A 181 -13.24 -8.19 -15.32
CA ARG A 181 -12.67 -8.70 -14.07
C ARG A 181 -11.14 -8.67 -14.10
N ARG A 182 -10.54 -9.05 -15.23
CA ARG A 182 -9.08 -9.09 -15.41
C ARG A 182 -8.45 -7.70 -15.48
N ALA A 183 -9.17 -6.72 -16.02
CA ALA A 183 -8.79 -5.30 -15.88
C ALA A 183 -8.82 -4.85 -14.41
N GLY A 184 -9.80 -5.32 -13.63
CA GLY A 184 -9.83 -5.12 -12.17
C GLY A 184 -8.67 -5.82 -11.45
N ASP A 185 -8.31 -7.04 -11.85
CA ASP A 185 -7.16 -7.76 -11.29
C ASP A 185 -5.84 -7.01 -11.58
N LEU A 186 -5.68 -6.43 -12.77
CA LEU A 186 -4.54 -5.56 -13.10
C LEU A 186 -4.51 -4.29 -12.25
N TYR A 187 -5.68 -3.66 -12.02
CA TYR A 187 -5.82 -2.52 -11.12
C TYR A 187 -5.40 -2.85 -9.69
N ALA A 188 -5.90 -3.96 -9.14
CA ALA A 188 -5.49 -4.45 -7.83
C ALA A 188 -3.99 -4.83 -7.80
N GLY A 189 -3.44 -5.26 -8.93
CA GLY A 189 -2.02 -5.54 -9.13
C GLY A 189 -1.13 -4.32 -9.33
N GLY A 190 -1.67 -3.10 -9.28
CA GLY A 190 -0.93 -1.83 -9.36
C GLY A 190 -0.89 -1.17 -10.75
N HIS A 191 -1.45 -1.79 -11.78
CA HIS A 191 -1.57 -1.16 -13.10
C HIS A 191 -2.89 -0.40 -13.19
N THR A 192 -2.88 0.91 -13.43
CA THR A 192 -4.13 1.69 -13.58
C THR A 192 -4.58 1.67 -15.05
N PRO A 193 -5.68 0.95 -15.41
CA PRO A 193 -6.19 0.95 -16.77
C PRO A 193 -6.74 2.32 -17.14
N ASP A 194 -6.61 2.73 -18.40
CA ASP A 194 -7.17 3.98 -18.90
C ASP A 194 -8.71 3.94 -18.89
N PRO A 195 -9.38 4.74 -18.04
CA PRO A 195 -10.84 4.77 -17.98
C PRO A 195 -11.47 5.26 -19.28
N ALA A 196 -10.79 6.12 -20.05
CA ALA A 196 -11.29 6.63 -21.32
C ALA A 196 -11.35 5.52 -22.39
N VAL A 197 -10.45 4.55 -22.33
CA VAL A 197 -10.47 3.37 -23.21
C VAL A 197 -11.56 2.38 -22.78
N LEU A 198 -11.71 2.14 -21.47
CA LEU A 198 -12.71 1.20 -20.95
C LEU A 198 -14.15 1.73 -21.07
N PHE A 199 -14.31 3.04 -20.89
CA PHE A 199 -15.60 3.73 -20.87
C PHE A 199 -15.54 4.97 -21.78
N PRO A 200 -15.52 4.78 -23.12
CA PRO A 200 -15.37 5.88 -24.09
C PRO A 200 -16.56 6.84 -24.11
N ALA A 201 -17.70 6.44 -23.54
CA ALA A 201 -18.88 7.28 -23.37
C ALA A 201 -19.42 7.16 -21.94
N GLY A 202 -19.87 8.28 -21.38
CA GLY A 202 -20.41 8.37 -20.03
C GLY A 202 -20.05 9.68 -19.35
N ARG A 203 -20.66 9.94 -18.18
CA ARG A 203 -20.27 11.06 -17.30
C ARG A 203 -19.72 10.49 -16.00
N PRO A 204 -18.49 10.84 -15.59
CA PRO A 204 -17.97 10.46 -14.28
C PRO A 204 -18.89 11.00 -13.18
N THR A 205 -19.25 10.16 -12.22
CA THR A 205 -20.01 10.54 -11.03
C THR A 205 -19.11 10.45 -9.82
N VAL A 206 -19.09 11.48 -9.00
CA VAL A 206 -18.35 11.47 -7.73
C VAL A 206 -19.06 10.54 -6.76
N LEU A 207 -18.36 9.52 -6.27
CA LEU A 207 -18.82 8.65 -5.19
C LEU A 207 -18.31 9.18 -3.85
N PRO A 208 -18.99 8.87 -2.73
CA PRO A 208 -18.47 9.15 -1.39
C PRO A 208 -17.03 8.65 -1.25
N THR A 209 -16.18 9.46 -0.62
CA THR A 209 -14.77 9.13 -0.41
C THR A 209 -14.61 7.97 0.57
N TYR A 210 -13.38 7.45 0.69
CA TYR A 210 -13.00 6.41 1.64
C TYR A 210 -13.66 6.61 3.03
N ALA A 211 -14.24 5.53 3.55
CA ALA A 211 -14.81 5.51 4.89
C ALA A 211 -13.67 5.49 5.91
N PHE A 212 -13.17 6.66 6.29
CA PHE A 212 -12.15 6.78 7.34
C PHE A 212 -12.60 6.05 8.61
N ALA A 213 -11.74 5.19 9.14
CA ALA A 213 -11.89 4.63 10.48
C ALA A 213 -11.59 5.75 11.51
N ARG A 214 -12.61 6.58 11.78
CA ARG A 214 -12.45 7.78 12.61
C ARG A 214 -12.24 7.36 14.07
N SER A 215 -11.06 7.64 14.59
CA SER A 215 -10.75 7.56 16.02
C SER A 215 -10.52 8.94 16.60
N ARG A 216 -11.03 9.18 17.82
CA ARG A 216 -10.92 10.46 18.49
C ARG A 216 -9.52 10.59 19.12
N HIS A 217 -8.60 11.25 18.42
CA HIS A 217 -7.23 11.52 18.89
C HIS A 217 -7.06 12.96 19.44
N TRP A 218 -8.01 13.42 20.25
CA TRP A 218 -7.91 14.75 20.89
C TRP A 218 -7.31 14.61 22.29
N LEU A 219 -6.41 15.52 22.66
CA LEU A 219 -5.96 15.66 24.05
C LEU A 219 -7.16 16.15 24.88
N ALA A 220 -7.53 15.40 25.91
CA ALA A 220 -8.58 15.83 26.83
C ALA A 220 -8.06 17.04 27.64
N PRO A 221 -8.90 18.06 27.89
CA PRO A 221 -8.52 19.14 28.83
C PRO A 221 -8.19 18.53 30.19
N ALA A 222 -7.17 19.07 30.85
CA ALA A 222 -6.76 18.62 32.18
C ALA A 222 -7.96 18.66 33.14
N PRO A 223 -8.18 17.62 33.96
CA PRO A 223 -9.29 17.61 34.90
C PRO A 223 -9.21 18.82 35.84
N ALA A 224 -10.36 19.44 36.10
CA ALA A 224 -10.49 20.46 37.15
C ALA A 224 -10.00 19.87 38.48
N ALA A 225 -9.33 20.72 39.28
CA ALA A 225 -8.55 20.40 40.47
C ALA A 225 -9.04 19.22 41.34
N ALA A 226 -8.08 18.53 41.98
CA ALA A 226 -8.36 17.39 42.85
C ALA A 226 -9.36 17.74 43.98
N PRO A 227 -10.18 16.78 44.44
CA PRO A 227 -11.12 16.99 45.54
C PRO A 227 -10.40 17.58 46.77
N GLY A 228 -10.90 18.70 47.29
CA GLY A 228 -10.29 19.42 48.43
C GLY A 228 -9.38 20.59 48.05
N THR A 229 -9.13 20.83 46.75
CA THR A 229 -8.44 22.05 46.31
C THR A 229 -9.39 23.25 46.42
N PRO A 230 -8.97 24.37 47.03
CA PRO A 230 -9.82 25.55 47.10
C PRO A 230 -10.24 26.06 45.72
N PRO A 231 -11.51 26.50 45.55
CA PRO A 231 -12.03 26.91 44.23
C PRO A 231 -11.22 28.01 43.55
N LEU A 232 -10.66 28.94 44.31
CA LEU A 232 -9.91 30.09 43.79
C LEU A 232 -8.49 29.73 43.32
N LEU A 233 -7.97 28.56 43.71
CA LEU A 233 -6.62 28.11 43.40
C LEU A 233 -6.56 27.22 42.14
N GLY A 234 -7.57 26.36 41.95
CA GLY A 234 -7.73 25.56 40.73
C GLY A 234 -6.54 24.62 40.45
N THR A 235 -6.10 24.53 39.20
CA THR A 235 -5.02 23.63 38.77
C THR A 235 -3.65 24.20 39.14
N HIS A 236 -2.82 23.40 39.80
CA HIS A 236 -1.43 23.72 40.12
C HIS A 236 -0.46 23.07 39.14
N VAL A 237 0.53 23.84 38.70
CA VAL A 237 1.68 23.37 37.94
C VAL A 237 2.94 24.03 38.49
N GLU A 238 3.96 23.24 38.83
CA GLU A 238 5.32 23.77 38.99
C GLU A 238 5.98 23.89 37.62
N ALA A 239 6.53 25.08 37.34
CA ALA A 239 7.12 25.40 36.05
C ALA A 239 8.42 24.61 35.87
N ALA A 240 8.51 23.82 34.80
CA ALA A 240 9.71 23.02 34.53
C ALA A 240 10.91 23.85 34.03
N ASP A 241 10.65 25.06 33.53
CA ASP A 241 11.65 26.01 33.04
C ASP A 241 12.38 26.76 34.17
N GLU A 242 11.73 26.93 35.32
CA GLU A 242 12.25 27.65 36.48
C GLU A 242 11.86 26.93 37.78
N PRO A 243 12.74 26.10 38.36
CA PRO A 243 12.46 25.36 39.58
C PRO A 243 11.98 26.25 40.72
N GLY A 244 10.91 25.84 41.42
CA GLY A 244 10.31 26.62 42.49
C GLY A 244 9.39 27.76 42.04
N ARG A 245 9.17 27.94 40.72
CA ARG A 245 8.09 28.78 40.20
C ARG A 245 6.79 27.98 40.11
N HIS A 246 5.73 28.47 40.74
CA HIS A 246 4.45 27.78 40.79
C HIS A 246 3.36 28.61 40.11
N LEU A 247 2.56 27.95 39.27
CA LEU A 247 1.41 28.53 38.61
C LEU A 247 0.15 27.84 39.11
N PHE A 248 -0.80 28.66 39.55
CA PHE A 248 -2.14 28.23 39.89
C PHE A 248 -3.12 28.89 38.93
N GLN A 249 -4.06 28.12 38.41
CA GLN A 249 -5.03 28.63 37.42
C GLN A 249 -6.43 28.12 37.74
N THR A 250 -7.37 29.05 37.79
CA THR A 250 -8.79 28.75 37.89
C THR A 250 -9.60 29.56 36.87
N GLU A 251 -10.75 29.04 36.49
CA GLU A 251 -11.75 29.76 35.70
C GLU A 251 -12.93 30.07 36.60
N ILE A 252 -13.16 31.36 36.86
CA ILE A 252 -14.25 31.85 37.69
C ILE A 252 -15.45 32.09 36.80
N ASP A 253 -16.49 31.27 36.95
CA ASP A 253 -17.77 31.41 36.27
C ASP A 253 -18.88 31.53 37.31
N LEU A 254 -19.66 32.62 37.30
CA LEU A 254 -20.72 32.85 38.28
C LEU A 254 -21.86 31.82 38.18
N ARG A 255 -21.95 31.06 37.08
CA ARG A 255 -22.91 29.97 36.89
C ARG A 255 -22.45 28.67 37.56
N ASP A 256 -21.19 28.59 37.95
CA ASP A 256 -20.66 27.49 38.74
C ASP A 256 -20.99 27.73 40.22
N SER A 257 -21.62 26.73 40.86
CA SER A 257 -22.02 26.81 42.26
C SER A 257 -20.85 27.02 43.22
N ARG A 258 -19.61 26.69 42.80
CA ARG A 258 -18.39 26.97 43.56
C ARG A 258 -18.09 28.46 43.70
N PHE A 259 -18.55 29.29 42.76
CA PHE A 259 -18.27 30.73 42.71
C PHE A 259 -19.51 31.61 42.86
N ALA A 260 -20.70 31.02 42.94
CA ALA A 260 -21.97 31.75 43.01
C ALA A 260 -22.02 32.82 44.13
N TYR A 261 -21.33 32.59 45.25
CA TYR A 261 -21.25 33.55 46.36
C TYR A 261 -20.57 34.87 45.99
N LEU A 262 -19.73 34.89 44.95
CA LEU A 262 -19.07 36.11 44.47
C LEU A 262 -20.07 37.10 43.85
N ALA A 263 -21.24 36.63 43.42
CA ALA A 263 -22.29 37.47 42.83
C ALA A 263 -22.86 38.50 43.83
N ASP A 264 -22.67 38.29 45.14
CA ASP A 264 -23.14 39.18 46.20
C ASP A 264 -22.27 40.44 46.34
N HIS A 265 -21.00 40.41 45.90
CA HIS A 265 -20.11 41.57 45.96
C HIS A 265 -20.34 42.50 44.78
N ARG A 266 -21.40 43.31 44.88
CA ARG A 266 -21.79 44.28 43.86
C ARG A 266 -21.38 45.70 44.22
N VAL A 267 -20.69 46.37 43.30
CA VAL A 267 -20.33 47.78 43.42
C VAL A 267 -20.82 48.49 42.16
N GLY A 268 -21.66 49.51 42.32
CA GLY A 268 -22.28 50.21 41.18
C GLY A 268 -23.22 49.33 40.33
N GLY A 269 -23.75 48.25 40.90
CA GLY A 269 -24.65 47.32 40.21
C GLY A 269 -23.94 46.23 39.40
N GLU A 270 -22.61 46.25 39.31
CA GLU A 270 -21.80 45.21 38.65
C GLU A 270 -21.13 44.30 39.68
N VAL A 271 -20.86 43.04 39.31
CA VAL A 271 -20.14 42.08 40.15
C VAL A 271 -18.64 42.27 39.96
N TRP A 272 -17.94 42.54 41.06
CA TRP A 272 -16.49 42.71 41.07
C TRP A 272 -15.88 41.68 42.00
N LEU A 273 -14.77 41.05 41.60
CA LEU A 273 -14.04 40.14 42.48
C LEU A 273 -13.56 40.94 43.71
N PRO A 274 -13.94 40.56 44.94
CA PRO A 274 -13.52 41.27 46.14
C PRO A 274 -12.00 41.27 46.27
N ALA A 275 -11.42 42.36 46.78
CA ALA A 275 -9.99 42.42 47.11
C ALA A 275 -9.56 41.23 48.01
N ALA A 276 -10.42 40.86 48.96
CA ALA A 276 -10.22 39.72 49.85
C ALA A 276 -10.08 38.38 49.12
N ALA A 277 -10.75 38.17 47.98
CA ALA A 277 -10.65 36.92 47.24
C ALA A 277 -9.27 36.74 46.57
N PHE A 278 -8.63 37.84 46.14
CA PHE A 278 -7.24 37.79 45.68
C PHE A 278 -6.30 37.42 46.82
N LEU A 279 -6.48 38.02 48.00
CA LEU A 279 -5.66 37.73 49.18
C LEU A 279 -5.81 36.27 49.62
N GLU A 280 -7.05 35.77 49.65
CA GLU A 280 -7.36 34.38 49.97
C GLU A 280 -6.64 33.43 49.01
N ALA A 281 -6.74 33.66 47.69
CA ALA A 281 -6.06 32.83 46.70
C ALA A 281 -4.53 32.79 46.90
N VAL A 282 -3.91 33.90 47.32
CA VAL A 282 -2.48 33.95 47.63
C VAL A 282 -2.15 33.18 48.91
N LEU A 283 -2.94 33.34 49.96
CA LEU A 283 -2.75 32.62 51.23
C LEU A 283 -2.94 31.12 51.05
N GLU A 284 -3.95 30.71 50.28
CA GLU A 284 -4.20 29.32 49.91
C GLU A 284 -3.05 28.74 49.08
N ALA A 285 -2.52 29.50 48.12
CA ALA A 285 -1.35 29.11 47.34
C ALA A 285 -0.12 28.89 48.24
N ALA A 286 0.11 29.79 49.20
CA ALA A 286 1.20 29.67 50.16
C ALA A 286 1.02 28.43 51.05
N ALA A 287 -0.17 28.20 51.60
CA ALA A 287 -0.49 27.04 52.44
C ALA A 287 -0.40 25.71 51.67
N ALA A 288 -0.72 25.70 50.37
CA ALA A 288 -0.59 24.52 49.52
C ALA A 288 0.87 24.13 49.27
N LEU A 289 1.80 25.08 49.34
CA LEU A 289 3.24 24.85 49.12
C LEU A 289 4.02 24.63 50.42
N ASP A 290 3.59 25.22 51.53
CA ASP A 290 4.27 25.11 52.83
C ASP A 290 3.26 24.77 53.94
N SER A 291 3.37 23.55 54.47
CA SER A 291 2.36 22.96 55.37
C SER A 291 2.56 23.33 56.85
N GLY A 292 3.52 24.19 57.20
CA GLY A 292 4.00 24.29 58.59
C GLY A 292 4.26 25.70 59.15
N ALA A 293 4.44 26.72 58.32
CA ALA A 293 4.66 28.10 58.77
C ALA A 293 3.51 29.01 58.33
N GLY A 294 3.04 29.90 59.21
CA GLY A 294 2.07 30.92 58.81
C GLY A 294 2.66 31.82 57.73
N ALA A 295 1.86 32.15 56.72
CA ALA A 295 2.25 33.10 55.67
C ALA A 295 1.88 34.53 56.06
N GLU A 296 2.74 35.49 55.74
CA GLU A 296 2.46 36.91 55.85
C GLU A 296 2.43 37.54 54.44
N LEU A 297 1.50 38.48 54.23
CA LEU A 297 1.42 39.28 53.01
C LEU A 297 1.91 40.69 53.30
N THR A 298 2.98 41.11 52.63
CA THR A 298 3.53 42.46 52.71
C THR A 298 3.48 43.13 51.34
N ASP A 299 3.56 44.47 51.31
CA ASP A 299 3.69 45.27 50.08
C ASP A 299 2.64 45.00 48.99
N ILE A 300 1.39 44.74 49.40
CA ILE A 300 0.30 44.42 48.49
C ILE A 300 -0.22 45.68 47.78
N ALA A 301 -0.28 45.60 46.44
CA ALA A 301 -0.87 46.62 45.59
C ALA A 301 -1.95 46.02 44.66
N PHE A 302 -3.15 46.59 44.69
CA PHE A 302 -4.23 46.28 43.75
C PHE A 302 -4.16 47.24 42.56
N LEU A 303 -3.67 46.75 41.41
CA LEU A 303 -3.45 47.61 40.24
C LEU A 303 -4.72 47.89 39.44
N ARG A 304 -5.62 46.89 39.32
CA ARG A 304 -6.89 47.00 38.59
C ARG A 304 -7.95 46.11 39.26
N PRO A 305 -9.21 46.58 39.40
CA PRO A 305 -10.31 45.72 39.82
C PRO A 305 -10.69 44.74 38.70
N LEU A 306 -11.17 43.55 39.07
CA LEU A 306 -11.60 42.52 38.14
C LEU A 306 -13.13 42.40 38.14
N ARG A 307 -13.75 42.72 37.01
CA ARG A 307 -15.19 42.51 36.80
C ARG A 307 -15.45 41.04 36.47
N LEU A 308 -16.50 40.47 37.05
CA LEU A 308 -16.98 39.13 36.73
C LEU A 308 -18.24 39.26 35.84
N PRO A 309 -18.22 38.78 34.59
CA PRO A 309 -19.38 38.82 33.71
C PRO A 309 -20.36 37.68 34.06
N ASP A 310 -21.66 37.92 33.78
CA ASP A 310 -22.71 36.93 34.05
C ASP A 310 -22.77 35.82 32.97
N ASP A 311 -22.14 36.03 31.81
CA ASP A 311 -22.28 35.19 30.61
C ASP A 311 -21.03 34.36 30.24
N GLY A 312 -19.93 34.46 31.00
CA GLY A 312 -18.69 33.75 30.69
C GLY A 312 -17.73 33.56 31.87
N PRO A 313 -16.81 32.59 31.78
CA PRO A 313 -15.75 32.43 32.74
C PRO A 313 -14.68 33.54 32.58
N VAL A 314 -14.05 33.90 33.69
CA VAL A 314 -12.82 34.72 33.70
C VAL A 314 -11.69 33.86 34.23
N ARG A 315 -10.59 33.78 33.49
CA ARG A 315 -9.41 33.05 33.94
C ARG A 315 -8.63 33.90 34.92
N LEU A 316 -8.40 33.37 36.11
CA LEU A 316 -7.50 33.89 37.11
C LEU A 316 -6.24 33.01 37.15
N GLN A 317 -5.07 33.63 37.07
CA GLN A 317 -3.79 32.96 37.16
C GLN A 317 -2.93 33.62 38.24
N LEU A 318 -2.49 32.82 39.19
CA LEU A 318 -1.57 33.23 40.23
C LEU A 318 -0.20 32.62 39.95
N VAL A 319 0.82 33.46 39.98
CA VAL A 319 2.22 33.08 39.75
C VAL A 319 3.00 33.41 41.00
N LEU A 320 3.56 32.38 41.63
CA LEU A 320 4.56 32.52 42.69
C LEU A 320 5.93 32.29 42.07
N ARG A 321 6.83 33.26 42.24
CA ARG A 321 8.23 33.11 41.84
C ARG A 321 9.00 32.22 42.83
N PRO A 322 10.18 31.72 42.44
CA PRO A 322 11.11 31.08 43.37
C PRO A 322 11.34 31.95 44.59
N ALA A 323 11.54 31.32 45.75
CA ALA A 323 11.80 32.06 46.98
C ALA A 323 13.23 32.61 47.00
N GLU A 324 13.38 33.87 47.39
CA GLU A 324 14.66 34.51 47.70
C GLU A 324 14.62 34.96 49.18
N ASP A 325 15.57 34.49 49.98
CA ASP A 325 15.66 34.77 51.43
C ASP A 325 14.35 34.49 52.22
N GLY A 326 13.58 33.49 51.77
CA GLY A 326 12.31 33.11 52.38
C GLY A 326 11.10 33.94 51.94
N VAL A 327 11.28 34.89 51.03
CA VAL A 327 10.23 35.74 50.45
C VAL A 327 9.93 35.29 49.03
N ARG A 328 8.65 35.30 48.63
CA ARG A 328 8.23 35.01 47.25
C ARG A 328 7.43 36.17 46.69
N ASP A 329 7.82 36.63 45.50
CA ASP A 329 6.98 37.53 44.73
C ASP A 329 5.74 36.79 44.21
N VAL A 330 4.59 37.41 44.40
CA VAL A 330 3.32 36.93 43.85
C VAL A 330 2.76 37.90 42.83
N THR A 331 2.27 37.36 41.72
CA THR A 331 1.49 38.13 40.74
C THR A 331 0.19 37.41 40.47
N VAL A 332 -0.94 38.12 40.62
CA VAL A 332 -2.25 37.62 40.20
C VAL A 332 -2.68 38.35 38.94
N LEU A 333 -2.91 37.58 37.89
CA LEU A 333 -3.28 38.02 36.55
C LEU A 333 -4.67 37.50 36.23
N ALA A 334 -5.43 38.27 35.46
CA ALA A 334 -6.71 37.83 34.95
C ALA A 334 -6.79 38.05 33.44
N ALA A 335 -7.46 37.13 32.76
CA ALA A 335 -7.81 37.24 31.35
C ALA A 335 -9.29 36.91 31.19
N ALA A 336 -10.05 37.89 30.68
CA ALA A 336 -11.44 37.72 30.27
C ALA A 336 -11.50 37.40 28.77
#